data_AF-A0A2V9VY21-F1
#
_entry.id   AF-A0A2V9VY21-F1
#
_cell.length_a   1.000
_cell.length_b   1.000
_cell.length_c   1.000
_cell.angle_alpha   90.00
_cell.angle_beta   90.00
_cell.angle_gamma   90.00
#
_symmetry.space_group_name_H-M   'P 1'
#
loop_
_entity.id
_entity.type
_entity.pdbx_description
1 polymer ?
#
loop_
_entity_poly.entity_id
_entity_poly.type
_entity_poly.pdbx_seq_one_letter_code
_entity_poly.pdbx_strand_id
1 'polypeptide(L)'
;LVGCVIEGASGTKYVDFMRQNVFMPANMEHTQADDRFAIIPYRTRFYQKSESGTVGNADFLDSSYKIPGGGWLSSAEDMARFEAAILNGKLINRQSRELMWTPLKPSDGSKDTYGLGWGVSDESGLAVVGHTGGQQGTSTAFYISPAQRAGVVVLTNMEDVSAGDLAIEIIKIVLGTTGNSPKK
;
A
#
# COMPACT_ATOMS: atom_id res chain seq x y z
N LEU A 1 -11.14 -14.08 0.08
CA LEU A 1 -11.43 -14.90 -1.13
C LEU A 1 -10.21 -15.05 -2.02
N VAL A 2 -9.62 -13.99 -2.58
CA VAL A 2 -8.44 -14.11 -3.47
C VAL A 2 -7.25 -14.81 -2.80
N GLY A 3 -7.00 -14.58 -1.50
CA GLY A 3 -6.00 -15.34 -0.74
C GLY A 3 -6.24 -16.85 -0.77
N CYS A 4 -7.49 -17.30 -0.60
CA CYS A 4 -7.85 -18.72 -0.68
C CYS A 4 -7.69 -19.28 -2.10
N VAL A 5 -7.91 -18.47 -3.13
CA VAL A 5 -7.64 -18.87 -4.53
C VAL A 5 -6.15 -19.14 -4.71
N ILE A 6 -5.28 -18.30 -4.15
CA ILE A 6 -3.82 -18.52 -4.16
C ILE A 6 -3.47 -19.81 -3.43
N GLU A 7 -4.04 -20.07 -2.27
CA GLU A 7 -3.80 -21.30 -1.52
C GLU A 7 -4.25 -22.54 -2.29
N GLY A 8 -5.47 -22.52 -2.84
CA GLY A 8 -6.01 -23.61 -3.62
C GLY A 8 -5.22 -23.88 -4.91
N ALA A 9 -4.75 -22.83 -5.59
CA ALA A 9 -3.98 -22.97 -6.83
C ALA A 9 -2.51 -23.37 -6.59
N SER A 10 -1.90 -22.91 -5.50
CA SER A 10 -0.49 -23.18 -5.19
C SER A 10 -0.27 -24.43 -4.34
N GLY A 11 -1.26 -24.87 -3.58
CA GLY A 11 -1.09 -25.90 -2.55
C GLY A 11 -0.26 -25.45 -1.34
N THR A 12 0.04 -24.16 -1.22
CA THR A 12 0.82 -23.58 -0.11
C THR A 12 -0.02 -22.60 0.69
N LYS A 13 0.31 -22.39 1.97
CA LYS A 13 -0.36 -21.36 2.78
C LYS A 13 -0.10 -19.99 2.19
N TYR A 14 -1.09 -19.10 2.27
CA TYR A 14 -1.02 -17.77 1.66
C TYR A 14 0.20 -16.97 2.13
N VAL A 15 0.50 -17.00 3.43
CA VAL A 15 1.64 -16.27 4.01
C VAL A 15 2.97 -16.80 3.49
N ASP A 16 3.10 -18.12 3.35
CA ASP A 16 4.31 -18.77 2.83
C ASP A 16 4.48 -18.46 1.33
N PHE A 17 3.38 -18.49 0.57
CA PHE A 17 3.37 -18.12 -0.84
C PHE A 17 3.87 -16.68 -1.03
N MET A 18 3.34 -15.73 -0.26
CA MET A 18 3.73 -14.31 -0.34
C MET A 18 5.20 -14.12 0.04
N ARG A 19 5.68 -14.80 1.08
CA ARG A 19 7.09 -14.76 1.47
C ARG A 19 8.01 -15.21 0.33
N GLN A 20 7.70 -16.36 -0.27
CA GLN A 20 8.55 -16.98 -1.30
C GLN A 20 8.49 -16.28 -2.65
N ASN A 21 7.31 -15.81 -3.06
CA ASN A 21 7.07 -15.32 -4.42
C ASN A 21 7.04 -13.80 -4.53
N VAL A 22 6.91 -13.08 -3.42
CA VAL A 22 6.82 -11.61 -3.42
C VAL A 22 7.93 -10.99 -2.56
N PHE A 23 7.95 -11.31 -1.26
CA PHE A 23 8.81 -10.59 -0.32
C PHE A 23 10.30 -10.94 -0.49
N MET A 24 10.65 -12.22 -0.53
CA MET A 24 12.05 -12.61 -0.77
C MET A 24 12.57 -12.13 -2.13
N PRO A 25 11.84 -12.28 -3.26
CA PRO A 25 12.26 -11.71 -4.53
C PRO A 25 12.37 -10.18 -4.51
N ALA A 26 11.52 -9.46 -3.77
CA ALA A 26 11.64 -8.01 -3.62
C ALA A 26 12.66 -7.58 -2.54
N ASN A 27 13.34 -8.51 -1.87
CA ASN A 27 14.20 -8.22 -0.72
C ASN A 27 13.47 -7.52 0.44
N MET A 28 12.20 -7.85 0.69
CA MET A 28 11.40 -7.31 1.80
C MET A 28 11.57 -8.19 3.04
N GLU A 29 12.69 -8.02 3.74
CA GLU A 29 13.14 -8.95 4.80
C GLU A 29 12.35 -8.81 6.11
N HIS A 30 11.67 -7.67 6.31
CA HIS A 30 10.95 -7.34 7.54
C HIS A 30 9.43 -7.40 7.36
N THR A 31 8.95 -7.68 6.15
CA THR A 31 7.52 -7.79 5.85
C THR A 31 6.98 -9.15 6.27
N GLN A 32 5.93 -9.13 7.09
CA GLN A 32 5.32 -10.35 7.63
C GLN A 32 3.86 -10.12 8.04
N ALA A 33 3.11 -11.21 8.22
CA ALA A 33 1.75 -11.14 8.74
C ALA A 33 1.77 -10.57 10.17
N ASP A 34 0.82 -9.71 10.50
CA ASP A 34 0.64 -9.27 11.87
C ASP A 34 0.08 -10.42 12.72
N ASP A 35 0.61 -10.54 13.93
CA ASP A 35 0.10 -11.40 14.98
C ASP A 35 0.07 -10.56 16.25
N ARG A 36 -1.14 -10.17 16.65
CA ARG A 36 -1.35 -9.29 17.79
C ARG A 36 -0.79 -9.87 19.10
N PHE A 37 -0.78 -11.19 19.24
CA PHE A 37 -0.35 -11.91 20.45
C PHE A 37 1.17 -12.17 20.45
N ALA A 38 1.81 -12.19 19.28
CA ALA A 38 3.25 -12.36 19.18
C ALA A 38 4.03 -11.10 19.59
N ILE A 39 5.24 -11.32 20.10
CA ILE A 39 6.27 -10.28 20.24
C ILE A 39 6.99 -10.16 18.89
N ILE A 40 6.71 -9.08 18.18
CA ILE A 40 7.33 -8.76 16.90
C ILE A 40 8.39 -7.67 17.11
N PRO A 41 9.68 -7.94 16.83
CA PRO A 41 10.73 -6.93 16.91
C PRO A 41 10.39 -5.71 16.06
N TYR A 42 10.66 -4.52 16.60
CA TYR A 42 10.44 -3.22 15.94
C TYR A 42 8.98 -2.92 15.53
N ARG A 43 8.00 -3.72 15.95
CA ARG A 43 6.58 -3.36 15.77
C ARG A 43 6.27 -2.09 16.56
N THR A 44 5.81 -1.06 15.86
CA THR A 44 5.39 0.19 16.48
C THR A 44 4.16 -0.01 17.38
N ARG A 45 3.94 0.93 18.29
CA ARG A 45 2.63 1.07 18.94
C ARG A 45 1.72 1.88 18.03
N PHE A 46 0.46 1.46 17.98
CA PHE A 46 -0.59 2.07 17.19
C PHE A 46 -1.44 2.97 18.09
N TYR A 47 -1.86 4.13 17.56
CA TYR A 47 -2.54 5.17 18.32
C TYR A 47 -3.84 5.62 17.65
N GLN A 48 -4.82 6.01 18.45
CA GLN A 48 -6.03 6.67 17.98
C GLN A 48 -6.15 8.05 18.63
N LYS A 49 -6.85 8.96 17.96
CA LYS A 49 -7.06 10.33 18.42
C LYS A 49 -8.55 10.56 18.62
N SER A 50 -8.96 10.93 19.83
CA SER A 50 -10.35 11.27 20.11
C SER A 50 -10.77 12.55 19.39
N GLU A 51 -12.08 12.80 19.30
CA GLU A 51 -12.63 14.07 18.80
C GLU A 51 -12.10 15.29 19.57
N SER A 52 -11.85 15.14 20.88
CA SER A 52 -11.23 16.18 21.73
C SER A 52 -9.73 16.38 21.48
N GLY A 53 -9.12 15.59 20.59
CA GLY A 53 -7.71 15.66 20.22
C GLY A 53 -6.76 14.90 21.15
N THR A 54 -7.28 14.13 22.10
CA THR A 54 -6.45 13.33 23.02
C THR A 54 -5.94 12.08 22.30
N VAL A 55 -4.64 11.82 22.39
CA VAL A 55 -4.01 10.64 21.80
C VAL A 55 -3.97 9.50 22.83
N GLY A 56 -4.47 8.34 22.43
CA GLY A 56 -4.45 7.11 23.22
C GLY A 56 -3.94 5.93 22.40
N ASN A 57 -3.66 4.80 23.06
CA ASN A 57 -3.40 3.56 22.34
C ASN A 57 -4.64 3.20 21.51
N ALA A 58 -4.43 2.68 20.31
CA ALA A 58 -5.50 2.20 19.47
C ALA A 58 -6.20 0.98 20.07
N ASP A 59 -7.46 0.80 19.68
CA ASP A 59 -8.28 -0.33 20.08
C ASP A 59 -7.68 -1.68 19.66
N PHE A 60 -8.20 -2.75 20.28
CA PHE A 60 -7.76 -4.11 19.96
C PHE A 60 -8.10 -4.48 18.51
N LEU A 61 -7.09 -4.92 17.76
CA LEU A 61 -7.21 -5.49 16.43
C LEU A 61 -6.54 -6.86 16.37
N ASP A 62 -7.28 -7.88 15.97
CA ASP A 62 -6.77 -9.16 15.48
C ASP A 62 -7.07 -9.25 13.99
N SER A 63 -6.03 -9.24 13.15
CA SER A 63 -6.14 -9.27 11.70
C SER A 63 -5.96 -10.67 11.09
N SER A 64 -5.81 -11.71 11.92
CA SER A 64 -5.51 -13.09 11.50
C SER A 64 -6.51 -13.66 10.48
N TYR A 65 -7.78 -13.26 10.56
CA TYR A 65 -8.84 -13.68 9.64
C TYR A 65 -8.83 -12.94 8.28
N LYS A 66 -8.05 -11.85 8.16
CA LYS A 66 -8.05 -10.96 7.00
C LYS A 66 -6.65 -10.60 6.49
N ILE A 67 -5.64 -11.44 6.71
CA ILE A 67 -4.25 -11.19 6.27
C ILE A 67 -4.18 -10.73 4.79
N PRO A 68 -4.82 -11.40 3.81
CA PRO A 68 -4.78 -10.95 2.41
C PRO A 68 -5.38 -9.56 2.15
N GLY A 69 -6.27 -9.09 3.03
CA GLY A 69 -6.98 -7.81 2.89
C GLY A 69 -6.35 -6.65 3.67
N GLY A 70 -5.27 -6.88 4.42
CA GLY A 70 -4.58 -5.82 5.18
C GLY A 70 -4.03 -6.23 6.54
N GLY A 71 -3.67 -7.50 6.74
CA GLY A 71 -3.03 -7.97 7.98
C GLY A 71 -1.51 -8.08 7.86
N TRP A 72 -0.88 -7.15 7.15
CA TRP A 72 0.57 -7.14 6.93
C TRP A 72 1.24 -6.04 7.75
N LEU A 73 2.38 -6.37 8.36
CA LEU A 73 3.35 -5.41 8.86
C LEU A 73 4.49 -5.28 7.86
N SER A 74 4.96 -4.06 7.66
CA SER A 74 6.11 -3.75 6.80
C SER A 74 6.81 -2.47 7.29
N SER A 75 7.90 -2.10 6.61
CA SER A 75 8.61 -0.85 6.80
C SER A 75 8.55 -0.01 5.52
N ALA A 76 8.80 1.30 5.63
CA ALA A 76 8.86 2.16 4.45
C ALA A 76 9.97 1.70 3.48
N GLU A 77 11.07 1.17 4.01
CA GLU A 77 12.16 0.62 3.20
C GLU A 77 11.74 -0.63 2.43
N ASP A 78 11.10 -1.61 3.09
CA ASP A 78 10.60 -2.81 2.43
C ASP A 78 9.56 -2.47 1.36
N MET A 79 8.63 -1.56 1.66
CA MET A 79 7.64 -1.12 0.68
C MET A 79 8.29 -0.37 -0.50
N ALA A 80 9.33 0.44 -0.28
CA ALA A 80 10.08 1.06 -1.37
C ALA A 80 10.82 0.01 -2.23
N ARG A 81 11.31 -1.08 -1.62
CA ARG A 81 11.86 -2.22 -2.37
C ARG A 81 10.78 -2.92 -3.21
N PHE A 82 9.54 -3.01 -2.72
CA PHE A 82 8.40 -3.49 -3.50
C PHE A 82 8.10 -2.58 -4.71
N GLU A 83 8.08 -1.26 -4.53
CA GLU A 83 7.92 -0.28 -5.62
C GLU A 83 8.97 -0.50 -6.71
N ALA A 84 10.24 -0.60 -6.32
CA ALA A 84 11.33 -0.85 -7.25
C ALA A 84 11.18 -2.20 -7.96
N ALA A 85 10.80 -3.26 -7.24
CA ALA A 85 10.66 -4.60 -7.78
C ALA A 85 9.53 -4.70 -8.82
N ILE A 86 8.36 -4.10 -8.55
CA ILE A 86 7.24 -4.11 -9.49
C ILE A 86 7.49 -3.21 -10.72
N LEU A 87 8.12 -2.05 -10.54
CA LEU A 87 8.51 -1.15 -11.63
C LEU A 87 9.51 -1.80 -12.59
N ASN A 88 10.46 -2.58 -12.05
CA ASN A 88 11.49 -3.25 -12.84
C ASN A 88 11.05 -4.61 -13.40
N GLY A 89 9.80 -5.02 -13.15
CA GLY A 89 9.27 -6.29 -13.66
C GLY A 89 9.88 -7.52 -12.99
N LYS A 90 10.43 -7.36 -11.78
CA LYS A 90 11.06 -8.44 -11.00
C LYS A 90 10.01 -9.42 -10.45
N LEU A 91 8.82 -8.92 -10.12
CA LEU A 91 7.74 -9.71 -9.51
C LEU A 91 6.78 -10.29 -10.55
N ILE A 92 6.45 -9.48 -11.56
CA ILE A 92 5.52 -9.82 -12.63
C ILE A 92 6.02 -9.21 -13.93
N ASN A 93 5.68 -9.84 -15.05
CA ASN A 93 6.02 -9.29 -16.35
C ASN A 93 5.24 -7.99 -16.64
N ARG A 94 5.69 -7.25 -17.64
CA ARG A 94 5.11 -5.96 -18.02
C ARG A 94 3.62 -6.05 -18.37
N GLN A 95 3.21 -7.09 -19.11
CA GLN A 95 1.82 -7.26 -19.56
C GLN A 95 0.88 -7.47 -18.38
N SER A 96 1.25 -8.33 -17.43
CA SER A 96 0.49 -8.55 -16.20
C SER A 96 0.41 -7.28 -15.34
N ARG A 97 1.48 -6.50 -15.26
CA ARG A 97 1.48 -5.23 -14.53
C ARG A 97 0.57 -4.18 -15.16
N GLU A 98 0.62 -4.04 -16.49
CA GLU A 98 -0.25 -3.12 -17.22
C GLU A 98 -1.73 -3.51 -17.04
N LEU A 99 -2.04 -4.82 -17.04
CA LEU A 99 -3.37 -5.32 -16.70
C LEU A 99 -3.78 -4.95 -15.27
N MET A 100 -2.89 -5.10 -14.28
CA MET A 100 -3.18 -4.74 -12.89
C MET A 100 -3.46 -3.25 -12.70
N TRP A 101 -2.82 -2.39 -13.49
CA TRP A 101 -2.95 -0.93 -13.43
C TRP A 101 -3.96 -0.35 -14.43
N THR A 102 -4.73 -1.20 -15.11
CA THR A 102 -5.81 -0.74 -15.98
C THR A 102 -7.11 -0.75 -15.19
N PRO A 103 -7.77 0.42 -15.00
CA PRO A 103 -9.08 0.46 -14.37
C PRO A 103 -10.09 -0.40 -15.12
N LEU A 104 -10.94 -1.09 -14.37
CA LEU A 104 -12.03 -1.85 -14.97
C LEU A 104 -13.05 -0.88 -15.59
N LYS A 105 -13.80 -1.36 -16.59
CA LYS A 105 -14.92 -0.61 -17.17
C LYS A 105 -16.22 -1.21 -16.63
N PRO A 106 -16.90 -0.54 -15.69
CA PRO A 106 -18.23 -0.91 -15.27
C PRO A 106 -19.19 -1.08 -16.44
N SER A 107 -20.09 -2.06 -16.34
CA SER A 107 -21.08 -2.35 -17.39
C SER A 107 -22.09 -1.22 -17.62
N ASP A 108 -22.22 -0.32 -16.66
CA ASP A 108 -23.05 0.88 -16.75
C ASP A 108 -22.38 2.05 -17.49
N GLY A 109 -21.13 1.87 -17.95
CA GLY A 109 -20.37 2.88 -18.69
C GLY A 109 -19.75 3.98 -17.82
N SER A 110 -19.86 3.90 -16.50
CA SER A 110 -19.16 4.80 -15.59
C SER A 110 -17.64 4.64 -15.68
N LYS A 111 -16.91 5.68 -15.26
CA LYS A 111 -15.44 5.60 -15.15
C LYS A 111 -15.09 5.02 -13.78
N ASP A 112 -14.25 3.99 -13.76
CA ASP A 112 -13.61 3.51 -12.55
C ASP A 112 -12.16 4.02 -12.51
N THR A 113 -11.63 4.14 -11.30
CA THR A 113 -10.23 4.46 -11.02
C THR A 113 -9.53 3.29 -10.35
N TYR A 114 -10.15 2.11 -10.26
CA TYR A 114 -9.60 0.94 -9.61
C TYR A 114 -9.30 -0.20 -10.59
N GLY A 115 -8.05 -0.64 -10.59
CA GLY A 115 -7.56 -1.84 -11.28
C GLY A 115 -7.59 -3.07 -10.37
N LEU A 116 -6.68 -4.03 -10.61
CA LEU A 116 -6.62 -5.27 -9.82
C LEU A 116 -5.86 -5.06 -8.50
N GLY A 117 -6.52 -4.40 -7.54
CA GLY A 117 -5.94 -4.08 -6.22
C GLY A 117 -5.14 -2.77 -6.20
N TRP A 118 -5.36 -1.91 -7.20
CA TRP A 118 -4.62 -0.65 -7.37
C TRP A 118 -5.59 0.48 -7.70
N GLY A 119 -5.52 1.57 -6.95
CA GLY A 119 -6.05 2.85 -7.40
C GLY A 119 -5.17 3.43 -8.50
N VAL A 120 -5.79 4.08 -9.47
CA VAL A 120 -5.18 4.72 -10.64
C VAL A 120 -5.77 6.11 -10.75
N SER A 121 -4.95 7.12 -10.53
CA SER A 121 -5.40 8.52 -10.56
C SER A 121 -4.41 9.42 -11.30
N ASP A 122 -4.89 10.61 -11.66
CA ASP A 122 -4.07 11.69 -12.18
C ASP A 122 -4.12 12.85 -11.18
N GLU A 123 -2.99 13.11 -10.53
CA GLU A 123 -2.86 14.08 -9.45
C GLU A 123 -2.31 15.40 -9.97
N SER A 124 -3.13 16.12 -10.76
CA SER A 124 -2.74 17.39 -11.42
C SER A 124 -1.66 17.20 -12.49
N GLY A 125 -1.86 16.24 -13.40
CA GLY A 125 -0.94 15.88 -14.47
C GLY A 125 0.15 14.89 -14.04
N LEU A 126 0.11 14.42 -12.80
CA LEU A 126 0.95 13.34 -12.31
C LEU A 126 0.14 12.04 -12.23
N ALA A 127 0.28 11.20 -13.26
CA ALA A 127 -0.30 9.87 -13.24
C ALA A 127 0.36 9.01 -12.15
N VAL A 128 -0.45 8.49 -11.23
CA VAL A 128 -0.03 7.62 -10.12
C VAL A 128 -0.87 6.35 -10.06
N VAL A 129 -0.23 5.27 -9.61
CA VAL A 129 -0.88 4.01 -9.25
C VAL A 129 -0.51 3.67 -7.83
N GLY A 130 -1.44 3.18 -7.04
CA GLY A 130 -1.14 2.91 -5.64
C GLY A 130 -2.34 2.53 -4.81
N HIS A 131 -2.21 2.67 -3.49
CA HIS A 131 -3.29 2.41 -2.55
C HIS A 131 -3.03 3.13 -1.23
N THR A 132 -4.10 3.58 -0.58
CA THR A 132 -4.07 4.01 0.82
C THR A 132 -4.43 2.86 1.75
N GLY A 133 -3.89 2.83 2.96
CA GLY A 133 -4.23 1.81 3.95
C GLY A 133 -4.80 2.45 5.19
N GLY A 134 -5.82 1.82 5.76
CA GLY A 134 -6.38 2.19 7.05
C GLY A 134 -6.68 0.92 7.84
N GLN A 135 -6.18 0.89 9.07
CA GLN A 135 -6.54 -0.08 10.10
C GLN A 135 -6.49 0.64 11.45
N GLN A 136 -6.98 -0.01 12.49
CA GLN A 136 -6.89 0.50 13.85
C GLN A 136 -5.44 0.92 14.18
N GLY A 137 -5.32 2.18 14.57
CA GLY A 137 -4.13 2.98 14.83
C GLY A 137 -3.13 3.14 13.69
N THR A 138 -3.56 3.10 12.43
CA THR A 138 -2.69 3.33 11.28
C THR A 138 -3.37 4.05 10.13
N SER A 139 -2.58 4.84 9.40
CA SER A 139 -2.94 5.38 8.08
C SER A 139 -1.69 5.35 7.20
N THR A 140 -1.82 4.79 6.01
CA THR A 140 -0.68 4.57 5.10
C THR A 140 -1.00 5.02 3.69
N ALA A 141 0.04 5.33 2.92
CA ALA A 141 -0.06 5.56 1.49
C ALA A 141 1.14 4.95 0.77
N PHE A 142 0.87 4.42 -0.40
CA PHE A 142 1.83 3.82 -1.31
C PHE A 142 1.47 4.29 -2.70
N TYR A 143 2.38 5.01 -3.38
CA TYR A 143 2.13 5.51 -4.72
C TYR A 143 3.37 5.41 -5.60
N ILE A 144 3.16 4.96 -6.82
CA ILE A 144 4.16 4.90 -7.88
C ILE A 144 3.71 5.83 -8.99
N SER A 145 4.61 6.64 -9.54
CA SER A 145 4.43 7.27 -10.86
C SER A 145 5.20 6.47 -11.91
N PRO A 146 4.52 5.62 -12.72
CA PRO A 146 5.22 4.72 -13.63
C PRO A 146 6.03 5.43 -14.70
N ALA A 147 5.50 6.52 -15.26
CA ALA A 147 6.16 7.31 -16.29
C ALA A 147 7.46 7.96 -15.79
N GLN A 148 7.46 8.39 -14.53
CA GLN A 148 8.60 9.05 -13.88
C GLN A 148 9.54 8.06 -13.19
N ARG A 149 9.16 6.76 -13.13
CA ARG A 149 9.89 5.70 -12.42
C ARG A 149 10.22 6.09 -10.97
N ALA A 150 9.29 6.77 -10.31
CA ALA A 150 9.41 7.22 -8.93
C ALA A 150 8.31 6.62 -8.06
N GLY A 151 8.58 6.47 -6.77
CA GLY A 151 7.65 5.96 -5.77
C GLY A 151 7.72 6.75 -4.47
N VAL A 152 6.68 6.65 -3.66
CA VAL A 152 6.58 7.26 -2.35
C VAL A 152 5.76 6.37 -1.43
N VAL A 153 6.31 6.11 -0.25
CA VAL A 153 5.64 5.37 0.82
C VAL A 153 5.57 6.23 2.05
N VAL A 154 4.36 6.36 2.61
CA VAL A 154 4.11 7.03 3.89
C VAL A 154 3.43 6.03 4.82
N LEU A 155 4.06 5.74 5.95
CA LEU A 155 3.50 4.89 7.00
C LEU A 155 3.34 5.73 8.27
N THR A 156 2.14 5.76 8.84
CA THR A 156 1.87 6.42 10.11
C THR A 156 1.24 5.45 11.09
N ASN A 157 1.55 5.62 12.37
CA ASN A 157 1.04 4.80 13.46
C ASN A 157 -0.11 5.49 14.21
N MET A 158 -0.92 6.26 13.48
CA MET A 158 -2.14 6.88 13.99
C MET A 158 -3.28 6.75 12.97
N GLU A 159 -4.51 6.56 13.45
CA GLU A 159 -5.72 6.67 12.62
C GLU A 159 -5.95 8.09 12.09
N ASP A 160 -6.74 8.19 11.02
CA ASP A 160 -7.23 9.45 10.45
C ASP A 160 -6.13 10.48 10.11
N VAL A 161 -4.95 9.98 9.70
CA VAL A 161 -3.90 10.83 9.13
C VAL A 161 -4.04 10.86 7.61
N SER A 162 -3.97 12.05 7.01
CA SER A 162 -3.93 12.27 5.56
C SER A 162 -2.61 11.80 4.92
N ALA A 163 -2.27 10.52 5.08
CA ALA A 163 -1.06 9.91 4.53
C ALA A 163 -1.06 9.98 2.98
N GLY A 164 -2.24 9.87 2.36
CA GLY A 164 -2.42 10.00 0.92
C GLY A 164 -1.99 11.37 0.40
N ASP A 165 -2.56 12.43 0.95
CA ASP A 165 -2.24 13.82 0.58
C ASP A 165 -0.75 14.10 0.78
N LEU A 166 -0.19 13.70 1.94
CA LEU A 166 1.22 13.86 2.25
C LEU A 166 2.11 13.13 1.22
N ALA A 167 1.75 11.92 0.82
CA ALA A 167 2.50 11.17 -0.18
C ALA A 167 2.48 11.87 -1.55
N ILE A 168 1.34 12.40 -1.98
CA ILE A 168 1.21 13.16 -3.23
C ILE A 168 2.05 14.44 -3.19
N GLU A 169 2.07 15.17 -2.07
CA GLU A 169 2.93 16.34 -1.90
C GLU A 169 4.41 15.98 -1.99
N ILE A 170 4.83 14.92 -1.29
CA ILE A 170 6.23 14.45 -1.30
C ILE A 170 6.68 14.07 -2.71
N ILE A 171 5.90 13.27 -3.45
CA ILE A 171 6.31 12.85 -4.79
C ILE A 171 6.35 14.02 -5.77
N LYS A 172 5.46 15.02 -5.64
CA LYS A 172 5.52 16.25 -6.44
C LYS A 172 6.77 17.06 -6.15
N ILE A 173 7.18 17.15 -4.88
CA ILE A 173 8.44 17.81 -4.48
C ILE A 173 9.63 17.08 -5.09
N VAL A 174 9.69 15.76 -4.95
CA VAL A 174 10.79 14.92 -5.48
C VAL A 174 10.92 15.05 -6.99
N LEU A 175 9.80 15.13 -7.71
CA LEU A 175 9.77 15.25 -9.17
C LEU A 175 9.90 16.69 -9.69
N GLY A 176 9.94 17.69 -8.80
CA GLY A 176 9.97 19.10 -9.19
C GLY A 176 8.70 19.57 -9.91
N THR A 177 7.58 18.88 -9.72
CA THR A 177 6.28 19.19 -10.37
C THR A 177 5.36 20.02 -9.47
N THR A 178 5.91 20.73 -8.48
CA THR A 178 5.14 21.68 -7.66
C THR A 178 4.67 22.84 -8.53
N GLY A 179 3.48 22.72 -9.11
CA GLY A 179 2.79 23.81 -9.75
C GLY A 179 2.44 24.89 -8.73
N ASN A 180 2.72 26.15 -9.06
CA ASN A 180 2.29 27.34 -8.33
C ASN A 180 0.90 27.14 -7.71
N SER A 181 0.82 27.09 -6.39
CA SER A 181 -0.44 27.36 -5.71
C SER A 181 -0.93 28.74 -6.18
N PRO A 182 -2.22 28.93 -6.54
CA PRO A 182 -2.74 30.28 -6.69
C PRO A 182 -2.50 30.99 -5.36
N LYS A 183 -1.72 32.07 -5.39
CA LYS A 183 -1.58 32.97 -4.24
C LYS A 183 -3.01 33.35 -3.83
N LYS A 184 -3.38 33.02 -2.59
CA LYS A 184 -4.54 33.63 -1.93
C LYS A 184 -4.31 35.14 -1.82
#